data_AF-A0A4R7C4Z0-F1
#
_entry.id   AF-A0A4R7C4Z0-F1
#
_cell.length_a   1.000
_cell.length_b   1.000
_cell.length_c   1.000
_cell.angle_alpha   90.00
_cell.angle_beta   90.00
_cell.angle_gamma   90.00
#
_symmetry.space_group_name_H-M   'P 1'
#
loop_
_entity.id
_entity.type
_entity.pdbx_description
1 polymer ?
#
loop_
_entity_poly.entity_id
_entity_poly.type
_entity_poly.pdbx_seq_one_letter_code
_entity_poly.pdbx_strand_id
1 'polypeptide(L)'
;MADSDVDTSGVNIEQIKIVMNALYLCLDHATKYIAEHNGTASAQDFKDNLLASLRHGDIDMAIMEDTKTFDFVVSRIEELKVPGN
;
A
#
# COMPACT_ATOMS: atom_id res chain seq x y z
N MET A 1 0.47 20.81 -4.31
CA MET A 1 -0.35 21.33 -3.19
C MET A 1 -1.07 20.13 -2.60
N ALA A 2 -0.85 19.67 -1.36
CA ALA A 2 -0.28 20.30 -0.19
C ALA A 2 1.03 19.64 0.23
N ASP A 3 2.03 20.47 0.47
CA ASP A 3 3.21 20.13 1.25
C ASP A 3 2.79 20.35 2.71
N SER A 4 2.13 19.35 3.28
CA SER A 4 1.84 19.33 4.71
C SER A 4 2.99 18.57 5.33
N ASP A 5 3.97 19.28 5.90
CA ASP A 5 4.92 18.70 6.85
C ASP A 5 4.10 17.98 7.92
N VAL A 6 3.93 16.67 7.75
CA VAL A 6 3.31 15.84 8.77
C VAL A 6 4.30 15.82 9.91
N ASP A 7 3.97 16.53 10.98
CA ASP A 7 4.74 16.50 12.22
C ASP A 7 4.76 15.06 12.76
N THR A 8 5.84 14.35 12.45
CA THR A 8 6.08 12.98 12.90
C THR A 8 6.79 12.93 14.25
N SER A 9 7.05 14.09 14.89
CA SER A 9 7.85 14.18 16.13
C SER A 9 7.20 13.53 17.36
N GLY A 10 5.97 13.03 17.25
CA GLY A 10 5.30 12.20 18.25
C GLY A 10 4.93 10.79 17.79
N VAL A 11 5.30 10.39 16.57
CA VAL A 11 4.89 9.12 15.97
C VAL A 11 5.72 7.98 16.56
N ASN A 12 5.11 7.25 17.49
CA ASN A 12 5.72 6.06 18.06
C ASN A 12 5.50 4.82 17.17
N ILE A 13 6.25 3.75 17.43
CA ILE A 13 6.18 2.49 16.67
C ILE A 13 4.75 1.91 16.63
N GLU A 14 3.93 2.14 17.66
CA GLU A 14 2.55 1.65 17.69
C GLU A 14 1.65 2.40 16.71
N GLN A 15 1.79 3.72 16.62
CA GLN A 15 1.09 4.53 15.63
C GLN A 15 1.48 4.15 14.21
N ILE A 16 2.77 3.86 13.96
CA ILE A 16 3.22 3.33 12.64
C ILE A 16 2.52 2.01 12.33
N LYS A 17 2.45 1.07 13.28
CA LYS A 17 1.74 -0.20 13.08
C LYS A 17 0.25 0.01 12.80
N ILE A 18 -0.40 0.96 13.47
CA ILE A 18 -1.81 1.28 13.24
C ILE A 18 -2.02 1.84 11.83
N VAL A 19 -1.20 2.80 11.40
CA VAL A 19 -1.29 3.39 10.05
C VAL A 19 -1.05 2.33 8.98
N MET A 20 -0.06 1.45 9.18
CA MET A 20 0.21 0.34 8.26
C MET A 20 -0.97 -0.64 8.19
N ASN A 21 -1.53 -1.04 9.33
CA ASN A 21 -2.70 -1.91 9.37
C ASN A 21 -3.93 -1.26 8.70
N ALA A 22 -4.13 0.04 8.89
CA ALA A 22 -5.21 0.79 8.25
C ALA A 22 -5.01 0.83 6.73
N LEU A 23 -3.79 1.11 6.25
CA LEU A 23 -3.44 1.09 4.83
C LEU A 23 -3.76 -0.29 4.22
N TYR A 24 -3.43 -1.36 4.92
CA TYR A 24 -3.77 -2.71 4.52
C TYR A 24 -5.25 -2.97 4.38
N LEU A 25 -6.04 -2.56 5.37
CA LEU A 25 -7.49 -2.73 5.35
C LEU A 25 -8.11 -1.97 4.19
N CYS A 26 -7.58 -0.77 3.88
CA CYS A 26 -8.01 0.00 2.70
C CYS A 26 -7.68 -0.73 1.39
N LEU A 27 -6.47 -1.29 1.26
CA LEU A 27 -6.08 -2.04 0.06
C LEU A 27 -6.85 -3.34 -0.10
N ASP A 28 -7.09 -4.08 0.99
CA ASP A 28 -7.93 -5.28 1.02
C ASP A 28 -9.39 -4.97 0.64
N HIS A 29 -9.93 -3.85 1.13
CA HIS A 29 -11.26 -3.39 0.73
C HIS A 29 -11.30 -3.05 -0.77
N ALA A 30 -10.28 -2.35 -1.29
CA ALA A 30 -10.20 -1.99 -2.70
C ALA A 30 -10.10 -3.22 -3.62
N THR A 31 -9.25 -4.20 -3.29
CA THR A 31 -9.12 -5.42 -4.10
C THR A 31 -10.40 -6.26 -4.06
N LYS A 32 -11.10 -6.34 -2.92
CA LYS A 32 -12.42 -6.97 -2.81
C LYS A 32 -13.45 -6.28 -3.69
N TYR A 33 -13.55 -4.95 -3.60
CA TYR A 33 -14.47 -4.17 -4.42
C TYR A 33 -14.22 -4.40 -5.92
N ILE A 34 -12.95 -4.37 -6.36
CA ILE A 34 -12.60 -4.63 -7.75
C ILE A 34 -12.95 -6.07 -8.14
N ALA A 35 -12.70 -7.05 -7.28
CA ALA A 35 -13.04 -8.44 -7.57
C ALA A 35 -14.57 -8.63 -7.74
N GLU A 36 -15.37 -7.99 -6.89
CA GLU A 36 -16.83 -8.05 -6.92
C GLU A 36 -17.42 -7.37 -8.16
N HIS A 37 -16.85 -6.24 -8.60
CA HIS A 37 -17.43 -5.42 -9.67
C HIS A 37 -16.79 -5.62 -11.05
N ASN A 38 -15.52 -6.00 -11.11
CA ASN A 38 -14.71 -6.09 -12.33
C ASN A 38 -14.09 -7.48 -12.54
N GLY A 39 -14.30 -8.40 -11.60
CA GLY A 39 -13.78 -9.76 -11.64
C GLY A 39 -12.39 -9.91 -11.01
N THR A 40 -12.08 -11.15 -10.65
CA THR A 40 -10.84 -11.52 -9.94
C THR A 40 -9.57 -11.20 -10.75
N ALA A 41 -9.61 -11.34 -12.08
CA ALA A 41 -8.51 -10.97 -12.96
C ALA A 41 -8.17 -9.47 -12.85
N SER A 42 -9.19 -8.60 -12.88
CA SER A 42 -9.01 -7.16 -12.71
C SER A 42 -8.44 -6.78 -11.35
N ALA A 43 -8.82 -7.52 -10.29
CA ALA A 43 -8.28 -7.30 -8.94
C ALA A 43 -6.80 -7.73 -8.84
N GLN A 44 -6.43 -8.81 -9.55
CA GLN A 44 -5.04 -9.24 -9.66
C GLN A 44 -4.20 -8.25 -10.48
N ASP A 45 -4.71 -7.80 -11.63
CA ASP A 45 -4.05 -6.79 -12.47
C ASP A 45 -3.84 -5.47 -11.71
N PHE A 46 -4.80 -5.06 -10.88
CA PHE A 46 -4.65 -3.90 -9.99
C PHE A 46 -3.49 -4.10 -9.00
N LYS A 47 -3.42 -5.26 -8.34
CA LYS A 47 -2.35 -5.57 -7.38
C LYS A 47 -0.98 -5.58 -8.07
N ASP A 48 -0.87 -6.19 -9.24
CA ASP A 48 0.39 -6.30 -9.97
C ASP A 48 0.87 -4.93 -10.49
N ASN A 49 -0.05 -4.11 -11.01
CA ASN A 49 0.27 -2.74 -11.42
C ASN A 49 0.66 -1.86 -10.24
N LEU A 50 0.01 -2.00 -9.08
CA LEU A 50 0.39 -1.27 -7.87
C LEU A 50 1.82 -1.61 -7.42
N LEU A 51 2.17 -2.90 -7.40
CA LEU A 51 3.52 -3.35 -7.07
C LEU A 51 4.56 -2.84 -8.08
N ALA A 52 4.25 -2.90 -9.37
CA ALA A 52 5.12 -2.38 -10.41
C ALA A 52 5.34 -0.87 -10.27
N SER A 53 4.27 -0.11 -10.04
CA SER A 53 4.31 1.36 -9.88
C SER A 53 5.13 1.76 -8.65
N LEU A 54 5.04 1.01 -7.56
CA LEU A 54 5.87 1.21 -6.37
C LEU A 54 7.34 0.92 -6.63
N ARG A 55 7.66 -0.14 -7.37
CA ARG A 55 9.05 -0.55 -7.64
C ARG A 55 9.75 0.34 -8.67
N HIS A 56 9.00 0.89 -9.63
CA HIS A 56 9.55 1.74 -10.68
C HIS A 56 9.50 3.24 -10.36
N GLY A 57 8.88 3.61 -9.23
CA GLY A 57 8.83 5.00 -8.77
C GLY A 57 7.77 5.86 -9.45
N ASP A 58 6.78 5.23 -10.08
CA ASP A 58 5.59 5.92 -10.62
C ASP A 58 4.69 6.44 -9.48
N ILE A 59 4.82 5.86 -8.29
CA ILE A 59 4.32 6.42 -7.03
C ILE A 59 5.49 7.09 -6.35
N ASP A 60 5.34 8.38 -6.01
CA ASP A 60 6.41 9.22 -5.47
C ASP A 60 7.03 8.62 -4.20
N MET A 61 8.18 7.97 -4.39
CA MET A 61 8.95 7.27 -3.35
C MET A 61 9.75 8.22 -2.47
N ALA A 62 9.75 9.54 -2.77
CA ALA A 62 10.49 10.53 -2.00
C ALA A 62 10.06 10.58 -0.51
N ILE A 63 8.90 10.01 -0.17
CA ILE A 63 8.39 9.91 1.21
C ILE A 63 9.05 8.77 1.99
N MET A 64 9.64 7.77 1.32
CA MET A 64 10.24 6.57 1.94
C MET A 64 11.77 6.60 1.86
N GLU A 65 12.39 7.71 2.27
CA GLU A 65 13.86 7.95 2.26
C GLU A 65 14.71 6.85 2.96
N ASP A 66 14.06 5.86 3.61
CA ASP A 66 14.66 4.66 4.17
C ASP A 66 14.25 3.39 3.39
N THR A 67 15.23 2.75 2.75
CA THR A 67 15.06 1.50 1.98
C THR A 67 14.41 0.38 2.80
N LYS A 68 14.66 0.30 4.12
CA LYS A 68 14.05 -0.75 4.95
C LYS A 68 12.54 -0.54 5.12
N THR A 69 12.13 0.71 5.27
CA THR A 69 10.72 1.09 5.34
C THR A 69 10.04 0.82 3.99
N PHE A 70 10.72 1.09 2.88
CA PHE A 70 10.23 0.72 1.55
C PHE A 70 10.03 -0.79 1.40
N ASP A 71 11.04 -1.60 1.69
CA ASP A 71 10.96 -3.07 1.60
C ASP A 71 9.83 -3.64 2.47
N PHE A 72 9.64 -3.05 3.65
CA PHE A 72 8.53 -3.39 4.53
C PHE A 72 7.16 -3.07 3.90
N VAL A 73 6.98 -1.93 3.22
CA VAL A 73 5.69 -1.62 2.56
C VAL A 73 5.42 -2.54 1.37
N VAL A 74 6.46 -2.92 0.62
CA VAL A 74 6.36 -3.85 -0.52
C VAL A 74 5.93 -5.24 -0.03
N SER A 75 6.74 -5.87 0.81
CA SER A 75 6.31 -6.60 2.02
C SER A 75 4.92 -7.25 2.09
N ARG A 76 4.19 -6.79 3.09
CA ARG A 76 3.37 -5.66 2.70
C ARG A 76 2.21 -5.99 1.73
N ILE A 77 2.18 -5.22 0.67
CA ILE A 77 1.28 -5.36 -0.47
C ILE A 77 1.39 -6.74 -1.15
N GLU A 78 2.55 -7.39 -1.15
CA GLU A 78 2.69 -8.75 -1.71
C GLU A 78 1.84 -9.78 -0.94
N GLU A 79 1.72 -9.63 0.38
CA GLU A 79 0.93 -10.52 1.25
C GLU A 79 -0.60 -10.34 1.08
N LEU A 80 -1.06 -9.29 0.38
CA LEU A 80 -2.49 -9.09 0.13
C LEU A 80 -3.07 -10.26 -0.66
N LYS A 81 -4.05 -10.96 -0.08
CA LYS A 81 -4.76 -12.03 -0.78
C LYS A 81 -5.83 -11.40 -1.65
N VAL A 82 -5.73 -11.58 -2.96
CA VAL A 82 -6.83 -11.26 -3.87
C VAL A 82 -7.92 -12.33 -3.65
N PRO A 83 -9.17 -11.96 -3.35
CA PRO A 83 -10.23 -12.92 -3.14
C PRO A 83 -10.43 -13.82 -4.37
N GLY A 84 -10.48 -15.14 -4.15
CA GLY A 84 -10.79 -16.11 -5.20
C GLY A 84 -9.60 -16.75 -5.92
N ASN A 85 -8.38 -16.60 -5.41
CA ASN A 85 -7.19 -17.37 -5.80
C ASN A 85 -6.78 -18.36 -4.70
#